data_AF-A0A183U1U7-F1
#
_entry.id   AF-A0A183U1U7-F1
#
_cell.length_a   1.000
_cell.length_b   1.000
_cell.length_c   1.000
_cell.angle_alpha   90.00
_cell.angle_beta   90.00
_cell.angle_gamma   90.00
#
_symmetry.space_group_name_H-M   'P 1'
#
loop_
_entity.id
_entity.type
_entity.pdbx_description
1 polymer ?
#
loop_
_entity_poly.entity_id
_entity_poly.type
_entity_poly.pdbx_seq_one_letter_code
_entity_poly.pdbx_strand_id
1 'polypeptide(L)'
;MRQLVRGFIRSYSSYDVLVKENGSERTMRLTIDQQIHYKECPYKAFNKDSMVVLRVSRPHVLYDTEERIVRYASANKATNERSHSLVEAAIPEPQESHHARPQQPSQRSRDPCLQGNHLCTLPNMFCTAVEPSYRCECERGYHAHPDATTHLGWRCIGSLV
;
A
#
# COMPACT_ATOMS: atom_id res chain seq x y z
N MET A 1 -3.66 1.03 -4.49
CA MET A 1 -3.46 2.34 -5.15
C MET A 1 -2.07 2.86 -4.82
N ARG A 2 -1.46 3.65 -5.70
CA ARG A 2 -0.14 4.25 -5.49
C ARG A 2 -0.24 5.77 -5.58
N GLN A 3 0.07 6.46 -4.50
CA GLN A 3 0.14 7.91 -4.45
C GLN A 3 1.49 8.36 -5.01
N LEU A 4 1.46 9.31 -5.93
CA LEU A 4 2.63 9.83 -6.62
C LEU A 4 2.82 11.32 -6.30
N VAL A 5 3.98 11.65 -5.76
CA VAL A 5 4.44 13.02 -5.48
C VAL A 5 5.82 13.18 -6.12
N ARG A 6 6.25 14.41 -6.39
CA ARG A 6 7.57 14.67 -6.96
C ARG A 6 8.66 14.00 -6.12
N GLY A 7 9.39 13.07 -6.74
CA GLY A 7 10.49 12.33 -6.11
C GLY A 7 10.08 11.27 -5.07
N PHE A 8 8.78 10.97 -4.94
CA PHE A 8 8.26 10.03 -3.95
C PHE A 8 7.02 9.27 -4.44
N ILE A 9 7.00 7.95 -4.22
CA ILE A 9 5.83 7.08 -4.43
C ILE A 9 5.52 6.36 -3.13
N ARG A 10 4.24 6.28 -2.76
CA ARG A 10 3.80 5.42 -1.67
C ARG A 10 2.64 4.53 -2.08
N SER A 11 2.62 3.33 -1.54
CA SER A 11 1.49 2.42 -1.68
C SER A 11 1.25 1.63 -0.42
N TYR A 12 -0.01 1.52 -0.04
CA TYR A 12 -0.47 0.64 1.03
C TYR A 12 -1.45 -0.37 0.44
N SER A 13 -1.32 -1.63 0.84
CA SER A 13 -2.23 -2.71 0.46
C SER A 13 -2.32 -3.75 1.55
N SER A 14 -3.51 -4.34 1.74
CA SER A 14 -3.74 -5.45 2.64
C SER A 14 -4.39 -6.59 1.87
N TYR A 15 -3.88 -7.80 2.05
CA TYR A 15 -4.36 -9.01 1.40
C TYR A 15 -4.50 -10.13 2.43
N ASP A 16 -5.60 -10.86 2.36
CA ASP A 16 -5.75 -12.10 3.09
C ASP A 16 -5.19 -13.25 2.23
N VAL A 17 -4.13 -13.90 2.71
CA VAL A 17 -3.41 -14.96 2.02
C VAL A 17 -3.77 -16.30 2.65
N LEU A 18 -4.17 -17.26 1.83
CA LEU A 18 -4.37 -18.64 2.27
C LEU A 18 -3.03 -19.36 2.30
N VAL A 19 -2.66 -19.88 3.45
CA VAL A 19 -1.47 -20.71 3.66
C VAL A 19 -1.93 -22.12 3.94
N LYS A 20 -1.49 -23.06 3.11
CA LYS A 20 -1.74 -24.50 3.30
C LYS A 20 -0.45 -25.16 3.79
N GLU A 21 -0.50 -25.77 4.96
CA GLU A 21 0.66 -26.37 5.62
C GLU A 21 0.21 -27.67 6.32
N ASN A 22 0.85 -28.80 6.01
CA ASN A 22 0.52 -30.13 6.58
C ASN A 22 -0.97 -30.49 6.53
N GLY A 23 -1.65 -30.15 5.43
CA GLY A 23 -3.09 -30.41 5.24
C GLY A 23 -4.04 -29.47 6.00
N SER A 24 -3.50 -28.51 6.77
CA SER A 24 -4.27 -27.46 7.43
C SER A 24 -4.24 -26.18 6.61
N GLU A 25 -5.39 -25.52 6.46
CA GLU A 25 -5.48 -24.21 5.82
C GLU A 25 -5.64 -23.12 6.88
N ARG A 26 -4.83 -22.07 6.78
CA ARG A 26 -4.96 -20.86 7.60
C ARG A 26 -4.96 -19.62 6.72
N THR A 27 -5.81 -18.67 7.07
CA THR A 27 -5.78 -17.34 6.45
C THR A 27 -4.86 -16.43 7.25
N MET A 28 -3.91 -15.80 6.58
CA MET A 28 -2.99 -14.84 7.15
C MET A 28 -3.17 -13.49 6.48
N ARG A 29 -3.39 -12.43 7.28
CA ARG A 29 -3.47 -11.07 6.74
C ARG A 29 -2.06 -10.52 6.51
N LEU A 30 -1.74 -10.25 5.27
CA LEU A 30 -0.51 -9.59 4.85
C LEU A 30 -0.78 -8.11 4.59
N THR A 31 0.00 -7.24 5.22
CA THR A 31 -0.05 -5.80 4.99
C THR A 31 1.28 -5.34 4.41
N ILE A 32 1.21 -4.56 3.34
CA ILE A 32 2.37 -4.04 2.61
C ILE A 32 2.26 -2.52 2.58
N ASP A 33 3.15 -1.83 3.29
CA ASP A 33 3.41 -0.39 3.13
C ASP A 33 4.75 -0.24 2.43
N GLN A 34 4.74 0.36 1.24
CA GLN A 34 5.91 0.55 0.41
C GLN A 34 6.10 2.04 0.10
N GLN A 35 7.34 2.49 0.25
CA GLN A 35 7.79 3.83 -0.11
C GLN A 35 8.96 3.75 -1.10
N ILE A 36 8.89 4.51 -2.19
CA ILE A 36 9.90 4.56 -3.24
C ILE A 36 10.33 6.02 -3.41
N HIS A 37 11.60 6.31 -3.15
CA HIS A 37 12.19 7.62 -3.39
C HIS A 37 12.95 7.61 -4.70
N TYR A 38 12.84 8.68 -5.49
CA TYR A 38 13.54 8.79 -6.77
C TYR A 38 13.93 10.24 -7.05
N LYS A 39 14.97 10.44 -7.85
CA LYS A 39 15.44 11.77 -8.23
C LYS A 39 14.68 12.23 -9.48
N GLU A 40 13.90 13.28 -9.33
CA GLU A 40 13.22 13.94 -10.45
C GLU A 40 14.13 14.99 -11.11
N CYS A 41 13.88 15.25 -12.40
CA CYS A 41 14.58 16.33 -13.09
C CYS A 41 14.19 17.68 -12.46
N PRO A 42 15.16 18.50 -11.98
CA PRO A 42 14.84 19.75 -11.29
C PRO A 42 14.21 20.79 -12.22
N TYR A 43 14.56 20.75 -13.51
CA TYR A 43 14.13 21.71 -14.53
C TYR A 43 12.84 21.32 -15.26
N LYS A 44 12.28 20.14 -14.97
CA LYS A 44 11.03 19.68 -15.58
C LYS A 44 9.87 19.86 -14.60
N ALA A 45 8.81 20.52 -15.06
CA ALA A 45 7.58 20.63 -14.29
C ALA A 45 7.00 19.23 -14.03
N PHE A 46 6.59 18.98 -12.78
CA PHE A 46 5.98 17.72 -12.39
C PHE A 46 4.49 17.74 -12.77
N ASN A 47 4.15 17.07 -13.86
CA ASN A 47 2.80 17.05 -14.44
C ASN A 47 2.21 15.63 -14.51
N LYS A 48 2.49 14.80 -13.50
CA LYS A 48 1.98 13.42 -13.41
C LYS A 48 0.68 13.37 -12.62
N ASP A 49 -0.13 12.35 -12.90
CA ASP A 49 -1.30 12.03 -12.09
C ASP A 49 -0.85 11.80 -10.64
N SER A 50 -1.58 12.36 -9.68
CA SER A 50 -1.31 12.22 -8.24
C SER A 50 -1.53 10.79 -7.73
N MET A 51 -2.22 9.96 -8.51
CA MET A 51 -2.54 8.58 -8.19
C MET A 51 -2.48 7.68 -9.42
N VAL A 52 -1.87 6.52 -9.25
CA VAL A 52 -1.85 5.43 -10.23
C VAL A 52 -2.39 4.15 -9.57
N VAL A 53 -3.31 3.48 -10.26
CA VAL A 53 -3.82 2.17 -9.88
C VAL A 53 -2.97 1.10 -10.54
N LEU A 54 -2.36 0.23 -9.73
CA LEU A 54 -1.65 -0.94 -10.22
C LEU A 54 -2.55 -2.17 -10.05
N ARG A 55 -2.99 -2.76 -11.16
CA ARG A 55 -3.69 -4.04 -11.18
C ARG A 55 -2.68 -5.16 -11.38
N VAL A 56 -2.58 -6.03 -10.39
CA VAL A 56 -1.78 -7.26 -10.44
C VAL A 56 -2.73 -8.42 -10.71
N SER A 57 -2.37 -9.29 -11.65
CA SER A 57 -3.16 -10.47 -12.02
C SER A 57 -2.24 -11.66 -12.23
N ARG A 58 -2.81 -12.86 -12.09
CA ARG A 58 -2.09 -14.15 -12.20
C ARG A 58 -0.79 -14.18 -11.37
N PRO A 59 -0.82 -13.84 -10.06
CA PRO A 59 0.35 -14.02 -9.23
C PRO A 59 0.67 -15.51 -9.10
N HIS A 60 1.91 -15.89 -9.36
CA HIS A 60 2.41 -17.25 -9.23
C HIS A 60 3.77 -17.24 -8.54
N VAL A 61 3.92 -18.07 -7.50
CA VAL A 61 5.14 -18.19 -6.71
C VAL A 61 5.45 -19.67 -6.53
N LEU A 62 6.68 -20.07 -6.84
CA LEU A 62 7.18 -21.43 -6.66
C LEU A 62 8.53 -21.37 -5.96
N TYR A 63 8.70 -22.20 -4.92
CA TYR A 63 10.01 -22.49 -4.36
C TYR A 63 10.46 -23.87 -4.86
N ASP A 64 11.63 -23.89 -5.50
CA ASP A 64 12.29 -25.10 -5.97
C ASP A 64 13.30 -25.55 -4.92
N THR A 65 13.08 -26.72 -4.34
CA THR A 65 13.91 -27.24 -3.25
C THR A 65 15.26 -27.76 -3.71
N GLU A 66 15.35 -28.26 -4.96
CA GLU A 66 16.57 -28.83 -5.52
C GLU A 66 17.53 -27.72 -5.90
N GLU A 67 17.05 -26.73 -6.66
CA GLU A 67 17.83 -25.57 -7.07
C GLU A 67 17.96 -24.51 -5.97
N ARG A 68 17.12 -24.58 -4.93
CA ARG A 68 17.00 -23.58 -3.85
C ARG A 68 16.64 -22.19 -4.38
N ILE A 69 15.73 -22.14 -5.36
CA ILE A 69 15.33 -20.90 -6.05
C ILE A 69 13.86 -20.59 -5.79
N VAL A 70 13.58 -19.32 -5.50
CA VAL A 70 12.20 -18.78 -5.53
C VAL A 70 11.96 -18.14 -6.90
N ARG A 71 10.90 -18.57 -7.58
CA ARG A 71 10.43 -18.01 -8.85
C ARG A 71 9.12 -17.28 -8.62
N TYR A 72 9.09 -15.99 -8.93
CA TYR A 72 7.90 -15.14 -8.85
C TYR A 72 7.53 -14.64 -10.24
N ALA A 73 6.25 -14.76 -10.61
CA ALA A 73 5.71 -14.22 -11.84
C ALA A 73 4.35 -13.57 -11.60
N SER A 74 4.10 -12.45 -12.30
CA SER A 74 2.80 -11.79 -12.30
C SER A 74 2.61 -10.93 -13.55
N ALA A 75 1.35 -10.64 -13.88
CA ALA A 75 0.99 -9.69 -14.93
C ALA A 75 0.50 -8.38 -14.30
N ASN A 76 1.14 -7.27 -14.67
CA ASN A 76 0.93 -5.96 -14.07
C ASN A 76 0.40 -4.95 -15.10
N LYS A 77 -0.66 -4.23 -14.77
CA LYS A 77 -1.21 -3.12 -15.57
C LYS A 77 -1.36 -1.88 -14.70
N ALA A 78 -0.77 -0.77 -15.13
CA ALA A 78 -0.92 0.53 -14.48
C ALA A 78 -1.97 1.38 -15.23
N THR A 79 -2.91 1.96 -14.50
CA THR A 79 -3.94 2.87 -15.02
C THR A 79 -4.08 4.10 -14.12
N ASN A 80 -4.62 5.19 -14.65
CA ASN A 80 -4.99 6.34 -13.83
C ASN A 80 -6.38 6.13 -13.19
N GLU A 81 -6.71 6.91 -12.15
CA GLU A 81 -7.98 6.79 -11.42
C GLU A 81 -9.21 6.99 -12.30
N ARG A 82 -9.16 7.95 -13.25
CA ARG A 82 -10.28 8.27 -14.14
C ARG A 82 -10.73 7.08 -14.98
N SER A 83 -9.81 6.15 -15.29
CA SER A 83 -10.10 4.93 -16.04
C SER A 83 -10.69 3.81 -15.18
N HIS A 84 -10.57 3.88 -13.85
CA HIS A 84 -11.08 2.84 -12.94
C HIS A 84 -12.59 2.99 -12.72
N SER A 85 -13.08 4.24 -12.57
CA SER A 85 -14.52 4.54 -12.42
C SER A 85 -15.37 4.09 -13.61
N LEU A 86 -14.79 4.00 -14.81
CA LEU A 86 -15.47 3.52 -16.02
C LEU A 86 -15.48 1.99 -16.15
N VAL A 87 -14.54 1.29 -15.50
CA VAL A 87 -14.43 -0.18 -15.58
C VAL A 87 -15.33 -0.86 -14.55
N GLU A 88 -15.53 -0.24 -13.39
CA GLU A 88 -16.44 -0.73 -12.34
C GLU A 88 -17.92 -0.68 -12.77
N ALA A 89 -18.27 0.22 -13.71
CA ALA A 89 -19.61 0.33 -14.31
C ALA A 89 -19.86 -0.66 -15.48
N ALA A 90 -18.85 -1.42 -15.91
CA ALA A 90 -18.90 -2.21 -17.15
C ALA A 90 -18.85 -3.74 -16.95
N ILE A 91 -19.00 -4.22 -15.72
CA ILE A 91 -19.10 -5.66 -15.42
C ILE A 91 -20.59 -6.00 -15.19
N PRO A 92 -21.27 -6.72 -16.11
CA PRO A 92 -22.61 -7.22 -15.85
C PRO A 92 -22.52 -8.38 -14.84
N GLU A 93 -23.08 -8.20 -13.64
CA GLU A 93 -23.26 -9.31 -12.69
C GLU A 93 -24.34 -10.28 -13.20
N PRO A 94 -24.13 -11.62 -13.14
CA PRO A 94 -25.21 -12.59 -13.28
C PRO A 94 -26.14 -12.51 -12.07
N GLN A 95 -27.43 -12.37 -12.33
CA GLN A 95 -28.49 -12.34 -11.32
C GLN A 95 -28.67 -13.72 -10.66
N GLU A 96 -28.40 -13.84 -9.36
CA GLU A 96 -29.00 -14.87 -8.51
C GLU A 96 -29.56 -14.28 -7.21
N SER A 97 -30.90 -14.36 -7.13
CA SER A 97 -31.79 -14.50 -5.97
C SER A 97 -31.49 -13.77 -4.64
N HIS A 98 -32.40 -12.83 -4.37
CA HIS A 98 -32.65 -12.15 -3.11
C HIS A 98 -32.71 -13.06 -1.87
N HIS A 99 -31.72 -12.92 -0.99
CA HIS A 99 -31.92 -13.08 0.45
C HIS A 99 -31.39 -11.84 1.17
N ALA A 100 -32.30 -11.14 1.84
CA ALA A 100 -32.06 -9.91 2.57
C ALA A 100 -31.03 -10.13 3.69
N ARG A 101 -29.83 -9.59 3.52
CA ARG A 101 -28.84 -9.44 4.60
C ARG A 101 -28.95 -8.01 5.13
N PRO A 102 -29.12 -7.81 6.46
CA PRO A 102 -29.28 -6.48 7.02
C PRO A 102 -28.05 -5.63 6.72
N GLN A 103 -28.31 -4.38 6.32
CA GLN A 103 -27.33 -3.35 6.01
C GLN A 103 -26.30 -3.26 7.14
N GLN A 104 -25.10 -3.76 6.87
CA GLN A 104 -23.96 -3.58 7.75
C GLN A 104 -23.60 -2.09 7.72
N PRO A 105 -23.38 -1.44 8.88
CA PRO A 105 -23.23 0.00 8.94
C PRO A 105 -22.06 0.42 8.05
N SER A 106 -22.27 1.50 7.29
CA SER A 106 -21.21 2.28 6.66
C SER A 106 -20.01 2.32 7.60
N GLN A 107 -18.88 1.78 7.15
CA GLN A 107 -17.66 1.85 7.95
C GLN A 107 -17.40 3.32 8.22
N ARG A 108 -17.67 3.75 9.46
CA ARG A 108 -17.22 5.04 9.97
C ARG A 108 -15.75 5.11 9.62
N SER A 109 -15.38 6.08 8.80
CA SER A 109 -13.98 6.45 8.54
C SER A 109 -13.28 6.52 9.90
N ARG A 110 -12.55 5.45 10.23
CA ARG A 110 -11.76 5.39 11.46
C ARG A 110 -10.52 6.17 11.14
N ASP A 111 -10.28 7.25 11.89
CA ASP A 111 -9.08 8.06 11.73
C ASP A 111 -7.85 7.12 11.73
N PRO A 112 -7.12 7.06 10.61
CA PRO A 112 -6.00 6.14 10.44
C PRO A 112 -4.80 6.54 11.31
N CYS A 113 -4.82 7.74 11.89
CA CYS A 113 -3.81 8.21 12.86
C CYS A 113 -4.17 7.97 14.33
N LEU A 114 -5.29 7.31 14.62
CA LEU A 114 -5.54 6.86 15.99
C LEU A 114 -4.50 5.82 16.43
N GLN A 115 -4.17 5.83 17.72
CA GLN A 115 -3.18 4.93 18.30
C GLN A 115 -3.50 3.47 17.99
N GLY A 116 -2.49 2.73 17.51
CA GLY A 116 -2.64 1.34 17.07
C GLY A 116 -3.11 1.15 15.63
N ASN A 117 -3.54 2.20 14.94
CA ASN A 117 -3.92 2.16 13.52
C ASN A 117 -2.78 2.56 12.57
N HIS A 118 -1.67 3.07 13.09
CA HIS A 118 -0.50 3.50 12.32
C HIS A 118 0.83 3.01 12.91
N LEU A 119 1.87 3.03 12.07
CA LEU A 119 3.24 2.63 12.42
C LEU A 119 4.17 3.81 12.77
N CYS A 120 3.68 5.05 12.70
CA CYS A 120 4.43 6.28 13.02
C CYS A 120 4.73 6.39 14.53
N THR A 121 5.60 5.53 15.05
CA THR A 121 5.91 5.40 16.48
C THR A 121 7.36 5.70 16.81
N LEU A 122 8.20 5.99 15.82
CA LEU A 122 9.61 6.35 16.03
C LEU A 122 9.75 7.81 16.48
N PRO A 123 10.85 8.17 17.16
CA PRO A 123 11.09 9.54 17.60
C PRO A 123 11.06 10.58 16.47
N ASN A 124 10.58 11.78 16.79
CA ASN A 124 10.48 12.93 15.90
C ASN A 124 9.61 12.68 14.65
N MET A 125 8.62 11.79 14.78
CA MET A 125 7.64 11.49 13.74
C MET A 125 6.22 11.85 14.19
N PHE A 126 5.40 12.28 13.24
CA PHE A 126 3.97 12.42 13.43
C PHE A 126 3.18 11.71 12.32
N CYS A 127 1.92 11.38 12.63
CA CYS A 127 0.99 10.79 11.69
C CYS A 127 0.09 11.87 11.09
N THR A 128 -0.05 11.85 9.76
CA THR A 128 -0.96 12.72 9.01
C THR A 128 -2.01 11.86 8.32
N ALA A 129 -3.28 12.05 8.63
CA ALA A 129 -4.37 11.39 7.91
C ALA A 129 -4.42 11.94 6.46
N VAL A 130 -4.37 11.04 5.48
CA VAL A 130 -4.44 11.33 4.04
C VAL A 130 -5.37 10.29 3.43
N GLU A 131 -6.63 10.67 3.17
CA GLU A 131 -7.67 9.77 2.67
C GLU A 131 -7.17 8.90 1.48
N PRO A 132 -7.37 7.57 1.49
CA PRO A 132 -8.07 6.74 2.50
C PRO A 132 -7.14 6.10 3.56
N SER A 133 -6.05 6.76 3.95
CA SER A 133 -4.98 6.21 4.81
C SER A 133 -4.27 7.29 5.66
N TYR A 134 -3.06 7.02 6.14
CA TYR A 134 -2.21 7.94 6.91
C TYR A 134 -0.79 7.97 6.36
N ARG A 135 -0.01 9.03 6.60
CA ARG A 135 1.43 9.16 6.28
C ARG A 135 2.23 9.47 7.55
N CYS A 136 3.39 8.84 7.71
CA CYS A 136 4.36 9.24 8.73
C CYS A 136 5.27 10.34 8.17
N GLU A 137 5.44 11.42 8.93
CA GLU A 137 6.25 12.58 8.55
C GLU A 137 7.21 12.94 9.68
N CYS A 138 8.37 13.51 9.34
CA CYS A 138 9.29 14.02 10.34
C CYS A 138 8.84 15.38 10.85
N GLU A 139 8.95 15.57 12.16
CA GLU A 139 8.77 16.87 12.80
C GLU A 139 9.70 17.93 12.22
N ARG A 140 9.35 19.21 12.40
CA ARG A 140 10.16 20.33 11.90
C ARG A 140 11.59 20.25 12.47
N GLY A 141 12.59 20.38 11.59
CA GLY A 141 14.01 20.28 11.94
C GLY A 141 14.59 18.87 11.81
N TYR A 142 13.77 17.87 11.49
CA TYR A 142 14.18 16.50 11.27
C TYR A 142 13.94 16.06 9.83
N HIS A 143 14.79 15.14 9.36
CA HIS A 143 14.73 14.60 8.01
C HIS A 143 14.71 13.08 8.02
N ALA A 144 13.97 12.50 7.07
CA ALA A 144 13.90 11.06 6.90
C ALA A 144 15.27 10.53 6.43
N HIS A 145 15.83 9.62 7.21
CA HIS A 145 17.07 8.93 6.93
C HIS A 145 16.82 7.42 6.87
N PRO A 146 17.30 6.71 5.83
CA PRO A 146 17.19 5.26 5.75
C PRO A 146 17.82 4.58 6.97
N ASP A 147 17.12 3.60 7.54
CA ASP A 147 17.58 2.82 8.69
C ASP A 147 16.85 1.47 8.72
N ALA A 148 17.53 0.43 8.26
CA ALA A 148 16.98 -0.92 8.16
C ALA A 148 16.74 -1.60 9.53
N THR A 149 17.21 -0.99 10.63
CA THR A 149 16.99 -1.53 11.98
C THR A 149 15.61 -1.16 12.54
N THR A 150 14.89 -0.22 11.91
CA THR A 150 13.57 0.20 12.33
C THR A 150 12.46 -0.54 11.57
N HIS A 151 11.28 -0.67 12.18
CA HIS A 151 10.12 -1.30 11.54
C HIS A 151 9.56 -0.51 10.34
N LEU A 152 9.96 0.76 10.20
CA LEU A 152 9.62 1.60 9.05
C LEU A 152 10.69 1.55 7.94
N GLY A 153 11.89 1.03 8.23
CA GLY A 153 13.05 1.08 7.31
C GLY A 153 13.70 2.45 7.18
N TRP A 154 13.27 3.42 8.00
CA TRP A 154 13.81 4.78 8.09
C TRP A 154 13.50 5.38 9.46
N ARG A 155 14.20 6.46 9.80
CA ARG A 155 13.99 7.25 11.03
C ARG A 155 14.14 8.74 10.75
N CYS A 156 13.68 9.59 11.67
CA CYS A 156 13.88 11.03 11.60
C CYS A 156 15.14 11.43 12.36
N ILE A 157 16.11 12.01 11.64
CA ILE A 157 17.37 12.50 12.22
C ILE A 157 17.39 14.02 12.11
N GLY A 158 17.77 14.70 13.21
CA GLY A 158 17.90 16.14 13.23
C GLY A 158 19.09 16.58 12.39
N SER A 159 18.98 17.73 11.73
CA SER A 159 20.15 18.39 11.18
C SER A 159 21.04 18.82 12.35
N LEU A 160 22.14 18.09 12.59
CA LEU A 160 23.21 18.55 13.47
C LEU A 160 23.73 19.87 12.89
N VAL A 161 23.52 20.95 13.66
CA VAL A 161 24.33 22.17 13.52
C VAL A 161 25.61 21.96 14.32
#